data_AF-A0A0S4KEZ6-F1
#
_entry.id   AF-A0A0S4KEZ6-F1
#
_cell.length_a   1.000
_cell.length_b   1.000
_cell.length_c   1.000
_cell.angle_alpha   90.00
_cell.angle_beta   90.00
_cell.angle_gamma   90.00
#
_symmetry.space_group_name_H-M   'P 1'
#
loop_
_entity.id
_entity.type
_entity.pdbx_description
1 polymer ?
#
loop_
_entity_poly.entity_id
_entity_poly.type
_entity_poly.pdbx_seq_one_letter_code
_entity_poly.pdbx_strand_id
1 'polypeptide(L)'
;MASRGQPVASQICSDRVQTRNYNQHRQKLASMRSAVDNRPPPMYPHLYQKLKKAQLEEERCSDIERDNRTLVKRMTDIMQRGGIDNAAPAYQVTSLNKVKRRQDLTRITDENHSLLKRIQEQQPWILVDVTLVLWERGEQLCDRICRYPYRPSASSPGRSPGRGDSSTLPAITDGRGSR
;
A
#
# COMPACT_ATOMS: atom_id res chain seq x y z
N MET A 1 84.62 -66.52 -12.08
CA MET A 1 84.38 -67.97 -11.92
C MET A 1 84.18 -68.57 -13.31
N ALA A 2 85.08 -69.44 -13.76
CA ALA A 2 84.98 -70.08 -15.07
C ALA A 2 83.95 -71.22 -15.04
N SER A 3 82.93 -71.14 -15.89
CA SER A 3 81.94 -72.21 -16.09
C SER A 3 82.63 -73.42 -16.73
N ARG A 4 82.59 -74.58 -16.06
CA ARG A 4 83.04 -75.85 -16.64
C ARG A 4 82.00 -76.33 -17.66
N GLY A 5 82.42 -76.54 -18.91
CA GLY A 5 81.55 -77.08 -19.97
C GLY A 5 81.03 -78.47 -19.61
N GLN A 6 79.74 -78.69 -19.80
CA GLN A 6 79.12 -80.00 -19.56
C GLN A 6 79.60 -81.02 -20.61
N PRO A 7 80.01 -82.23 -20.21
CA PRO A 7 80.44 -83.24 -21.17
C PRO A 7 79.26 -83.67 -22.06
N VAL A 8 79.41 -83.52 -23.37
CA VAL A 8 78.39 -83.87 -24.37
C VAL A 8 79.02 -84.74 -25.46
N ALA A 9 78.29 -85.78 -25.89
CA ALA A 9 78.78 -86.72 -26.90
C ALA A 9 78.99 -86.08 -28.29
N SER A 10 78.18 -85.06 -28.62
CA SER A 10 78.27 -84.29 -29.87
C SER A 10 77.91 -82.84 -29.60
N GLN A 11 78.86 -81.94 -29.86
CA GLN A 11 78.69 -80.50 -29.63
C GLN A 11 77.57 -79.92 -30.51
N ILE A 12 77.53 -80.31 -31.79
CA ILE A 12 76.55 -79.81 -32.77
C ILE A 12 75.11 -80.17 -32.34
N CYS A 13 74.91 -81.39 -31.85
CA CYS A 13 73.60 -81.83 -31.38
C CYS A 13 73.19 -81.07 -30.11
N SER A 14 74.13 -80.86 -29.18
CA SER A 14 73.90 -80.08 -27.96
C SER A 14 73.47 -78.65 -28.27
N ASP A 15 74.22 -77.95 -29.13
CA ASP A 15 73.97 -76.55 -29.48
C ASP A 15 72.60 -76.37 -30.16
N ARG A 16 72.20 -77.31 -31.03
CA ARG A 16 70.87 -77.32 -31.66
C ARG A 16 69.74 -77.48 -30.63
N VAL A 17 69.91 -78.38 -29.66
CA VAL A 17 68.92 -78.61 -28.60
C VAL A 17 68.83 -77.40 -27.68
N GLN A 18 69.97 -76.81 -27.29
CA GLN A 18 69.99 -75.60 -26.48
C GLN A 18 69.30 -74.44 -27.18
N THR A 19 69.59 -74.22 -28.47
CA THR A 19 68.95 -73.18 -29.29
C THR A 19 67.44 -73.39 -29.38
N ARG A 20 66.98 -74.63 -29.60
CA ARG A 20 65.54 -74.97 -29.62
C ARG A 20 64.87 -74.69 -28.28
N ASN A 21 65.48 -75.12 -27.18
CA ASN A 21 64.94 -74.93 -25.83
C ASN A 21 64.88 -73.44 -25.47
N TYR A 22 65.92 -72.68 -25.83
CA TYR A 22 65.97 -71.24 -25.66
C TYR A 22 64.85 -70.54 -26.45
N ASN A 23 64.66 -70.91 -27.72
CA ASN A 23 63.60 -70.35 -28.56
C ASN A 23 62.20 -70.68 -28.03
N GLN A 24 61.96 -71.92 -27.59
CA GLN A 24 60.69 -72.31 -26.95
C GLN A 24 60.44 -71.56 -25.64
N HIS A 25 61.48 -71.39 -24.82
CA HIS A 25 61.39 -70.63 -23.58
C HIS A 25 61.03 -69.16 -23.86
N ARG A 26 61.68 -68.53 -24.83
CA ARG A 26 61.39 -67.15 -25.28
C ARG A 26 59.95 -67.01 -25.78
N GLN A 27 59.45 -67.95 -26.57
CA GLN A 27 58.06 -67.95 -27.03
C GLN A 27 57.07 -68.06 -25.87
N LYS A 28 57.33 -68.97 -24.91
CA LYS A 28 56.50 -69.12 -23.72
C LYS A 28 56.45 -67.84 -22.90
N LEU A 29 57.61 -67.22 -22.64
CA LEU A 29 57.70 -65.94 -21.94
C LEU A 29 56.93 -64.83 -22.66
N ALA A 30 57.04 -64.74 -23.99
CA ALA A 30 56.33 -63.74 -24.79
C ALA A 30 54.80 -63.92 -24.74
N SER A 31 54.32 -65.17 -24.68
CA SER A 31 52.89 -65.49 -24.61
C SER A 31 52.30 -65.47 -23.18
N MET A 32 53.15 -65.40 -22.16
CA MET A 32 52.72 -65.53 -20.77
C MET A 32 51.97 -64.27 -20.34
N ARG A 33 50.72 -64.43 -19.90
CA ARG A 33 49.92 -63.34 -19.31
C ARG A 33 50.15 -63.27 -17.82
N SER A 34 49.99 -62.08 -17.22
CA SER A 34 50.01 -61.94 -15.76
C SER A 34 48.84 -62.72 -15.15
N ALA A 35 49.12 -63.48 -14.08
CA ALA A 35 48.09 -64.26 -13.38
C ALA A 35 47.16 -63.36 -12.54
N VAL A 36 47.61 -62.15 -12.20
CA VAL A 36 46.89 -61.18 -11.40
C VAL A 36 46.60 -59.96 -12.25
N ASP A 37 45.37 -59.48 -12.16
CA ASP A 37 44.99 -58.19 -12.72
C ASP A 37 45.50 -57.06 -11.82
N ASN A 38 46.35 -56.20 -12.38
CA ASN A 38 46.92 -55.05 -11.70
C ASN A 38 46.30 -53.73 -12.18
N ARG A 39 45.16 -53.78 -12.88
CA ARG A 39 44.48 -52.57 -13.34
C ARG A 39 43.88 -51.79 -12.15
N PRO A 40 43.86 -50.45 -12.23
CA PRO A 40 43.17 -49.66 -11.22
C PRO A 40 41.67 -49.98 -11.26
N PRO A 41 40.99 -50.03 -10.10
CA PRO A 41 39.55 -50.18 -10.04
C PRO A 41 38.84 -49.03 -10.77
N PRO A 42 37.63 -49.27 -11.32
CA PRO A 42 36.87 -48.24 -12.03
C PRO A 42 36.51 -47.08 -11.09
N MET A 43 36.56 -45.86 -11.63
CA MET A 43 36.14 -44.67 -10.91
C MET A 43 34.62 -44.61 -10.83
N TYR A 44 34.08 -44.41 -9.63
CA TYR A 44 32.66 -44.18 -9.44
C TYR A 44 32.38 -42.70 -9.11
N PRO A 45 31.61 -41.97 -9.95
CA PRO A 45 31.35 -40.55 -9.74
C PRO A 45 30.76 -40.21 -8.37
N HIS A 46 29.89 -41.07 -7.83
CA HIS A 46 29.23 -40.87 -6.52
C HIS A 46 30.19 -40.87 -5.32
N LEU A 47 31.42 -41.40 -5.45
CA LEU A 47 32.44 -41.34 -4.40
C LEU A 47 33.06 -39.93 -4.27
N TYR A 48 33.16 -39.21 -5.38
CA TYR A 48 33.80 -37.90 -5.46
C TYR A 48 32.78 -36.76 -5.54
N GLN A 49 31.62 -37.03 -6.12
CA GLN A 49 30.50 -36.09 -6.26
C GLN A 49 29.42 -36.41 -5.22
N LYS A 50 29.30 -35.56 -4.20
CA LYS A 50 28.26 -35.66 -3.18
C LYS A 50 26.97 -34.99 -3.67
N LEU A 51 26.37 -35.53 -4.73
CA LEU A 51 25.21 -34.92 -5.41
C LEU A 51 24.05 -34.61 -4.46
N LYS A 52 23.70 -35.55 -3.57
CA LYS A 52 22.64 -35.33 -2.56
C LYS A 52 22.95 -34.17 -1.62
N LYS A 53 24.22 -33.97 -1.26
CA LYS A 53 24.63 -32.85 -0.41
C LYS A 53 24.47 -31.52 -1.16
N ALA A 54 24.92 -31.46 -2.42
CA ALA A 54 24.78 -30.27 -3.26
C ALA A 54 23.31 -29.90 -3.47
N GLN A 55 22.47 -30.89 -3.76
CA GLN A 55 21.01 -30.69 -3.89
C GLN A 55 20.40 -30.10 -2.61
N LEU A 56 20.76 -30.64 -1.44
CA LEU A 56 20.19 -30.20 -0.17
C LEU A 56 20.66 -28.79 0.22
N GLU A 57 21.87 -28.40 -0.19
CA GLU A 57 22.37 -27.03 -0.05
C GLU A 57 21.60 -26.07 -0.98
N GLU A 58 21.33 -26.47 -2.21
CA GLU A 58 20.52 -25.70 -3.17
C GLU A 58 19.08 -25.51 -2.69
N GLU A 59 18.43 -26.58 -2.23
CA GLU A 59 17.08 -26.54 -1.65
C GLU A 59 17.03 -25.58 -0.45
N ARG A 60 18.00 -25.68 0.46
CA ARG A 60 18.11 -24.77 1.62
C ARG A 60 18.29 -23.31 1.19
N CYS A 61 19.12 -23.04 0.19
CA CYS A 61 19.30 -21.69 -0.34
C CYS A 61 18.02 -21.15 -0.98
N SER A 62 17.32 -21.97 -1.75
CA SER A 62 16.02 -21.62 -2.36
C SER A 62 14.97 -21.26 -1.30
N ASP A 63 14.89 -22.03 -0.20
CA ASP A 63 13.98 -21.74 0.91
C ASP A 63 14.31 -20.40 1.57
N ILE A 64 15.58 -20.15 1.86
CA ILE A 64 16.05 -18.87 2.44
C ILE A 64 15.70 -17.70 1.51
N GLU A 65 15.92 -17.84 0.20
CA GLU A 65 15.59 -16.78 -0.76
C GLU A 65 14.09 -16.51 -0.84
N ARG A 66 13.26 -17.55 -0.82
CA ARG A 66 11.80 -17.43 -0.81
C ARG A 66 11.31 -16.69 0.44
N ASP A 67 11.86 -17.05 1.59
CA ASP A 67 11.53 -16.42 2.86
C ASP A 67 11.98 -14.96 2.89
N ASN A 68 13.18 -14.67 2.40
CA ASN A 68 13.68 -13.30 2.27
C ASN A 68 12.80 -12.44 1.35
N ARG A 69 12.38 -12.98 0.19
CA ARG A 69 11.45 -12.27 -0.71
C ARG A 69 10.11 -11.99 -0.02
N THR A 70 9.60 -12.96 0.73
CA THR A 70 8.36 -12.80 1.50
C THR A 70 8.50 -11.74 2.57
N LEU A 71 9.60 -11.75 3.32
CA LEU A 71 9.91 -10.77 4.36
C LEU A 71 10.00 -9.36 3.78
N VAL A 72 10.76 -9.18 2.70
CA VAL A 72 10.91 -7.89 2.02
C VAL A 72 9.55 -7.37 1.57
N LYS A 73 8.72 -8.21 0.94
CA LYS A 73 7.36 -7.83 0.54
C LYS A 73 6.51 -7.36 1.73
N ARG A 74 6.54 -8.10 2.84
CA ARG A 74 5.80 -7.71 4.06
C ARG A 74 6.32 -6.40 4.64
N MET A 75 7.64 -6.21 4.67
CA MET A 75 8.24 -4.95 5.14
C MET A 75 7.84 -3.78 4.22
N THR A 76 7.87 -3.96 2.90
CA THR A 76 7.42 -2.91 1.97
C THR A 76 5.94 -2.59 2.16
N ASP A 77 5.10 -3.59 2.40
CA ASP A 77 3.67 -3.39 2.67
C ASP A 77 3.47 -2.58 3.96
N ILE A 78 4.23 -2.89 5.02
CA ILE A 78 4.20 -2.15 6.29
C ILE A 78 4.69 -0.70 6.10
N MET A 79 5.80 -0.52 5.38
CA MET A 79 6.37 0.80 5.09
C MET A 79 5.42 1.67 4.27
N GLN A 80 4.70 1.09 3.29
CA GLN A 80 3.73 1.81 2.47
C GLN A 80 2.45 2.16 3.23
N ARG A 81 1.96 1.28 4.13
CA ARG A 81 0.72 1.51 4.89
C ARG A 81 0.88 2.60 5.95
N GLY A 82 2.09 2.84 6.46
CA GLY A 82 2.41 4.05 7.22
C GLY A 82 1.65 4.24 8.54
N GLY A 83 1.20 3.16 9.19
CA GLY A 83 0.46 3.26 10.44
C GLY A 83 0.01 1.92 11.01
N ILE A 84 -0.50 1.95 12.24
CA ILE A 84 -1.13 0.79 12.88
C ILE A 84 -2.63 0.84 12.53
N ASP A 85 -3.16 -0.21 11.91
CA ASP A 85 -4.57 -0.34 11.50
C ASP A 85 -5.56 -0.43 12.70
N ASN A 86 -5.10 -0.11 13.92
CA ASN A 86 -5.88 -0.10 15.16
C ASN A 86 -6.75 1.15 15.31
N ALA A 87 -6.91 1.96 14.25
CA ALA A 87 -7.94 2.97 14.23
C ALA A 87 -9.29 2.24 14.27
N ALA A 88 -9.92 2.19 15.45
CA ALA A 88 -11.32 1.81 15.55
C ALA A 88 -12.06 2.61 14.47
N PRO A 89 -12.88 1.98 13.59
CA PRO A 89 -13.65 2.74 12.62
C PRO A 89 -14.39 3.79 13.42
N ALA A 90 -14.15 5.07 13.10
CA ALA A 90 -14.71 6.18 13.86
C ALA A 90 -16.20 5.92 14.01
N TYR A 91 -16.61 5.45 15.18
CA TYR A 91 -17.99 5.06 15.42
C TYR A 91 -18.75 6.36 15.37
N GLN A 92 -19.36 6.65 14.22
CA GLN A 92 -20.23 7.80 14.10
C GLN A 92 -21.39 7.50 15.03
N VAL A 93 -21.38 8.11 16.22
CA VAL A 93 -22.45 7.98 17.20
C VAL A 93 -23.70 8.55 16.53
N THR A 94 -24.48 7.68 15.90
CA THR A 94 -25.78 8.05 15.35
C THR A 94 -26.72 8.21 16.53
N SER A 95 -27.02 9.46 16.88
CA SER A 95 -28.05 9.73 17.89
C SER A 95 -29.35 9.06 17.45
N LEU A 96 -30.02 8.35 18.35
CA LEU A 96 -31.28 7.63 18.11
C LEU A 96 -32.34 8.49 17.37
N ASN A 97 -32.31 9.81 17.57
CA ASN A 97 -33.24 10.77 16.99
C ASN A 97 -32.75 11.46 15.70
N LYS A 98 -31.70 10.96 15.03
CA LYS A 98 -31.13 11.59 13.82
C LYS A 98 -32.16 11.73 12.70
N VAL A 99 -33.01 10.72 12.52
CA VAL A 99 -34.06 10.72 11.49
C VAL A 99 -35.14 11.75 11.80
N LYS A 100 -35.62 11.77 13.06
CA LYS A 100 -36.66 12.71 13.51
C LYS A 100 -36.17 14.15 13.42
N ARG A 101 -34.94 14.44 13.87
CA ARG A 101 -34.31 15.76 13.74
C ARG A 101 -34.24 16.22 12.28
N ARG A 102 -33.87 15.32 11.36
CA ARG A 102 -33.80 15.64 9.93
C ARG A 102 -35.19 15.95 9.36
N GLN A 103 -36.20 15.17 9.71
CA GLN A 103 -37.59 15.42 9.28
C GLN A 103 -38.12 16.76 9.81
N ASP A 104 -37.83 17.07 11.07
CA ASP A 104 -38.24 18.33 11.69
C ASP A 104 -37.55 19.53 11.03
N LEU A 105 -36.25 19.41 10.69
CA LEU A 105 -35.54 20.45 9.95
C LEU A 105 -36.14 20.69 8.57
N THR A 106 -36.47 19.62 7.82
CA THR A 106 -37.13 19.76 6.52
C THR A 106 -38.49 20.44 6.67
N ARG A 107 -39.31 19.98 7.62
CA ARG A 107 -40.63 20.58 7.90
C ARG A 107 -40.53 22.07 8.24
N ILE A 108 -39.64 22.44 9.16
CA ILE A 108 -39.45 23.85 9.56
C ILE A 108 -38.99 24.68 8.37
N THR A 109 -38.10 24.14 7.53
CA THR A 109 -37.61 24.83 6.34
C THR A 109 -38.72 25.09 5.34
N ASP A 110 -39.57 24.10 5.08
CA ASP A 110 -40.69 24.20 4.15
C ASP A 110 -41.77 25.17 4.66
N GLU A 111 -42.07 25.11 5.97
CA GLU A 111 -42.97 26.06 6.64
C GLU A 111 -42.43 27.49 6.57
N ASN A 112 -41.15 27.68 6.85
CA ASN A 112 -40.48 28.98 6.74
C ASN A 112 -40.50 29.52 5.31
N HIS A 113 -40.23 28.68 4.31
CA HIS A 113 -40.30 29.07 2.91
C HIS A 113 -41.72 29.50 2.51
N SER A 114 -42.73 28.75 2.96
CA SER A 114 -44.14 29.07 2.72
C SER A 114 -44.59 30.36 3.41
N LEU A 115 -44.06 30.66 4.59
CA LEU A 115 -44.31 31.92 5.30
C LEU A 115 -43.62 33.09 4.59
N LEU A 116 -42.35 32.92 4.22
CA LEU A 116 -41.59 33.94 3.51
C LEU A 116 -42.27 34.32 2.20
N LYS A 117 -42.70 33.33 1.41
CA LYS A 117 -43.43 33.54 0.17
C LYS A 117 -44.70 34.35 0.40
N ARG A 118 -45.50 33.99 1.42
CA ARG A 118 -46.70 34.74 1.79
C ARG A 118 -46.38 36.19 2.14
N ILE A 119 -45.37 36.44 2.99
CA ILE A 119 -44.97 37.80 3.38
C ILE A 119 -44.53 38.62 2.16
N GLN A 120 -43.79 38.01 1.23
CA GLN A 120 -43.32 38.69 0.01
C GLN A 120 -44.45 38.98 -0.99
N GLU A 121 -45.43 38.07 -1.10
CA GLU A 121 -46.57 38.23 -2.01
C GLU A 121 -47.65 39.15 -1.45
N GLN A 122 -47.76 39.29 -0.13
CA GLN A 122 -48.70 40.23 0.48
C GLN A 122 -48.32 41.67 0.12
N GLN A 123 -49.27 42.41 -0.44
CA GLN A 123 -49.09 43.85 -0.64
C GLN A 123 -49.10 44.57 0.71
N PRO A 124 -48.20 45.54 0.91
CA PRO A 124 -48.24 46.37 2.11
C PRO A 124 -49.54 47.17 2.13
N TRP A 125 -50.30 47.09 3.23
CA TRP A 125 -51.54 47.85 3.43
C TRP A 125 -51.29 49.37 3.37
N ILE A 126 -50.07 49.78 3.70
CA ILE A 126 -49.64 51.17 3.76
C ILE A 126 -48.43 51.34 2.85
N LEU A 127 -48.59 52.08 1.76
CA LEU A 127 -47.48 52.47 0.89
C LEU A 127 -46.64 53.53 1.59
N VAL A 128 -45.33 53.27 1.73
CA VAL A 128 -44.39 54.17 2.40
C VAL A 128 -44.39 55.56 1.73
N ASP A 129 -44.45 55.61 0.41
CA ASP A 129 -44.47 56.89 -0.32
C ASP A 129 -45.73 57.71 0.00
N VAL A 130 -46.89 57.06 0.07
CA VAL A 130 -48.16 57.73 0.39
C VAL A 130 -48.16 58.21 1.83
N THR A 131 -47.66 57.42 2.77
CA THR A 131 -47.60 57.85 4.17
C THR A 131 -46.61 58.95 4.43
N LEU A 132 -45.47 58.97 3.76
CA LEU A 132 -44.51 60.06 3.85
C LEU A 132 -45.16 61.38 3.40
N VAL A 133 -45.84 61.37 2.26
CA VAL A 133 -46.54 62.56 1.72
C VAL A 133 -47.68 63.02 2.65
N LEU A 134 -48.49 62.09 3.16
CA LEU A 134 -49.56 62.42 4.11
C LEU A 134 -49.01 62.94 5.44
N TRP A 135 -47.89 62.39 5.91
CA TRP A 135 -47.19 62.87 7.11
C TRP A 135 -46.66 64.29 6.93
N GLU A 136 -45.96 64.55 5.83
CA GLU A 136 -45.38 65.86 5.53
C GLU A 136 -46.47 66.95 5.44
N ARG A 137 -47.59 66.62 4.79
CA ARG A 137 -48.76 67.50 4.75
C ARG A 137 -49.36 67.75 6.14
N GLY A 138 -49.36 66.74 7.00
CA GLY A 138 -49.77 66.86 8.41
C GLY A 138 -48.85 67.78 9.22
N GLU A 139 -47.54 67.63 9.05
CA GLU A 139 -46.53 68.50 9.69
C GLU A 139 -46.69 69.96 9.25
N GLN A 140 -46.86 70.20 7.95
CA GLN A 140 -47.13 71.54 7.41
C GLN A 140 -48.45 72.12 7.93
N LEU A 141 -49.49 71.29 8.07
CA LEU A 141 -50.76 71.73 8.63
C LEU A 141 -50.59 72.14 10.09
N CYS A 142 -49.92 71.31 10.90
CA CYS A 142 -49.63 71.59 12.31
C CYS A 142 -48.88 72.92 12.45
N ASP A 143 -47.79 73.13 11.70
CA ASP A 143 -47.03 74.39 11.73
C ASP A 143 -47.92 75.62 11.45
N ARG A 144 -48.86 75.49 10.49
CA ARG A 144 -49.77 76.58 10.09
C ARG A 144 -50.89 76.85 11.10
N ILE A 145 -51.39 75.84 11.81
CA ILE A 145 -52.53 75.98 12.74
C ILE A 145 -52.10 76.12 14.19
N CYS A 146 -50.83 75.85 14.51
CA CYS A 146 -50.32 75.95 15.86
C CYS A 146 -50.22 77.41 16.32
N ARG A 147 -50.69 77.66 17.53
CA ARG A 147 -50.64 78.97 18.19
C ARG A 147 -49.22 79.36 18.68
N TYR A 148 -48.34 78.37 18.79
CA TYR A 148 -46.98 78.46 19.32
C TYR A 148 -46.03 77.72 18.36
N PRO A 149 -44.72 78.02 18.33
CA PRO A 149 -43.80 77.42 17.37
C PRO A 149 -43.84 75.90 17.44
N TYR A 150 -44.25 75.28 16.32
CA TYR A 150 -44.42 73.85 16.22
C TYR A 150 -43.07 73.15 16.10
N ARG A 151 -42.89 72.05 16.84
CA ARG A 151 -41.67 71.23 16.80
C ARG A 151 -42.04 69.80 16.40
N PRO A 152 -41.54 69.30 15.25
CA PRO A 152 -41.76 67.93 14.82
C PRO A 152 -41.29 66.92 15.87
N SER A 153 -42.07 65.84 16.04
CA SER A 153 -41.74 64.71 16.92
C SER A 153 -40.49 63.98 16.41
N ALA A 154 -39.62 63.51 17.33
CA ALA A 154 -38.40 62.76 16.97
C ALA A 154 -38.67 61.42 16.25
N SER A 155 -39.92 60.97 16.20
CA SER A 155 -40.38 59.76 15.51
C SER A 155 -40.76 60.02 14.04
N SER A 156 -40.14 61.00 13.38
CA SER A 156 -40.38 61.28 11.96
C SER A 156 -40.00 60.04 11.10
N PRO A 157 -40.81 59.66 10.11
CA PRO A 157 -40.62 58.44 9.31
C PRO A 157 -39.35 58.37 8.44
N GLY A 158 -38.45 59.37 8.51
CA GLY A 158 -37.12 59.38 7.89
C GLY A 158 -35.93 59.37 8.86
N ARG A 159 -36.17 59.36 10.18
CA ARG A 159 -35.11 59.40 11.20
C ARG A 159 -35.05 58.08 11.96
N SER A 160 -34.59 57.03 11.30
CA SER A 160 -34.24 55.78 12.00
C SER A 160 -33.02 56.06 12.91
N PRO A 161 -33.08 55.75 14.23
CA PRO A 161 -31.86 55.60 15.00
C PRO A 161 -31.11 54.44 14.34
N GLY A 162 -29.85 54.69 13.96
CA GLY A 162 -29.02 53.77 13.18
C GLY A 162 -29.22 52.33 13.63
N ARG A 163 -29.73 51.49 12.72
CA ARG A 163 -29.71 50.04 12.93
C ARG A 163 -28.23 49.67 13.03
N GLY A 164 -27.77 49.30 14.22
CA GLY A 164 -26.43 48.76 14.39
C GLY A 164 -26.24 47.59 13.43
N ASP A 165 -25.10 47.59 12.75
CA ASP A 165 -24.69 46.57 11.78
C ASP A 165 -24.89 45.16 12.36
N SER A 166 -25.88 44.43 11.85
CA SER A 166 -26.04 43.00 12.10
C SER A 166 -25.31 42.17 11.05
N SER A 167 -24.18 42.66 10.54
CA SER A 167 -23.30 41.94 9.61
C SER A 167 -22.27 41.08 10.35
N THR A 168 -22.70 40.35 11.37
CA THR A 168 -21.90 39.25 11.96
C THR A 168 -22.86 38.17 12.44
N LEU A 169 -23.34 37.33 11.52
CA LEU A 169 -23.79 36.00 11.92
C LEU A 169 -22.52 35.15 12.12
N PRO A 170 -22.32 34.50 13.28
CA PRO A 170 -21.17 33.64 13.46
C PRO A 170 -21.23 32.50 12.44
N ALA A 171 -20.15 32.33 11.69
CA ALA A 171 -19.98 31.20 10.79
C ALA A 171 -20.15 29.92 11.60
N ILE A 172 -21.19 29.14 11.30
CA ILE A 172 -21.32 27.77 11.79
C ILE A 172 -20.22 26.99 11.10
N THR A 173 -19.07 26.84 11.76
CA THR A 173 -18.01 25.96 11.31
C THR A 173 -18.51 24.53 11.51
N ASP A 174 -18.94 23.89 10.42
CA ASP A 174 -19.07 22.44 10.39
C ASP A 174 -17.68 21.85 10.62
N GLY A 175 -17.43 21.40 11.85
CA GLY A 175 -16.23 20.68 12.24
C GLY A 175 -16.16 19.34 11.51
N ARG A 176 -15.68 19.35 10.26
CA ARG A 176 -15.07 18.17 9.65
C ARG A 176 -13.73 17.93 10.34
N GLY A 177 -13.80 17.22 11.46
CA GLY A 177 -12.64 16.58 12.07
C GLY A 177 -12.06 15.58 11.08
N SER A 178 -10.93 15.95 10.50
CA SER A 178 -10.00 15.03 9.85
C SER A 178 -9.37 14.17 10.94
N ARG A 179 -9.62 12.86 10.91
CA ARG A 179 -8.74 11.77 11.35
C ARG A 179 -9.34 10.45 10.90
#